data_AF-A0ABD4E9S8-F1
#
_entry.id   AF-A0ABD4E9S8-F1
#
_cell.length_a   1.000
_cell.length_b   1.000
_cell.length_c   1.000
_cell.angle_alpha   90.00
_cell.angle_beta   90.00
_cell.angle_gamma   90.00
#
_symmetry.space_group_name_H-M   'P 1'
#
loop_
_entity.id
_entity.type
_entity.pdbx_description
1 polymer ?
#
loop_
_entity_poly.entity_id
_entity_poly.type
_entity_poly.pdbx_seq_one_letter_code
_entity_poly.pdbx_strand_id
1 'polypeptide(L)'
;MTITIVVEDGTGLPNADVYVSQADADAYFAKRNNAVWAAAAADAKAAALVAATSYLDRRYKFKGYKVSTAQALEWPRTPAVANAVDPAQNAFDPFWGTYSFYAPDPNELAKFKWPVKRITDACCELALRALTTDLYTDESPDRVMQKTVGPITKRYFQFDKNGGQTRYAVVDDLVSPFLNGGGRMNIAMGRS
;
A
#
# COMPACT_ATOMS: atom_id res chain seq x y z
N MET A 1 12.19 12.50 23.02
CA MET A 1 10.85 13.11 22.87
C MET A 1 9.95 12.00 22.41
N THR A 2 8.89 11.68 23.15
CA THR A 2 8.01 10.56 22.77
C THR A 2 7.18 10.93 21.54
N ILE A 3 7.30 10.16 20.46
CA ILE A 3 6.45 10.33 19.28
C ILE A 3 5.11 9.64 19.56
N THR A 4 4.01 10.39 19.46
CA THR A 4 2.65 9.85 19.57
C THR A 4 2.08 9.67 18.17
N ILE A 5 1.46 8.52 17.91
CA ILE A 5 0.84 8.16 16.64
C ILE A 5 -0.63 7.83 16.83
N VAL A 6 -1.49 8.33 15.95
CA VAL A 6 -2.91 7.96 15.85
C VAL A 6 -3.04 6.84 14.83
N VAL A 7 -3.64 5.72 15.25
CA VAL A 7 -3.84 4.53 14.40
C VAL A 7 -5.21 4.58 13.76
N GLU A 8 -5.31 4.32 12.45
CA GLU A 8 -6.61 4.14 11.79
C GLU A 8 -7.42 2.99 12.42
N ASP A 9 -8.68 3.26 12.72
CA ASP A 9 -9.60 2.30 13.34
C ASP A 9 -10.63 1.71 12.36
N GLY A 10 -10.56 2.13 11.09
CA GLY A 10 -11.46 1.70 10.03
C GLY A 10 -12.68 2.59 9.84
N THR A 11 -12.81 3.65 10.62
CA THR A 11 -13.84 4.69 10.43
C THR A 11 -13.42 5.76 9.42
N GLY A 12 -12.13 5.82 9.06
CA GLY A 12 -11.55 6.85 8.19
C GLY A 12 -11.32 8.13 8.97
N LEU A 13 -10.38 8.06 9.92
CA LEU A 13 -10.11 9.17 10.84
C LEU A 13 -9.48 10.35 10.09
N PRO A 14 -9.86 11.59 10.42
CA PRO A 14 -9.30 12.78 9.77
C PRO A 14 -7.87 13.11 10.22
N ASN A 15 -7.35 12.40 11.23
CA ASN A 15 -6.08 12.69 11.88
C ASN A 15 -5.23 11.43 12.16
N ALA A 16 -5.46 10.31 11.46
CA ALA A 16 -4.60 9.16 11.64
C ALA A 16 -3.22 9.38 10.99
N ASP A 17 -2.20 8.86 11.65
CA ASP A 17 -0.80 8.91 11.21
C ASP A 17 -0.36 7.59 10.59
N VAL A 18 -0.92 6.47 11.06
CA VAL A 18 -0.44 5.12 10.72
C VAL A 18 -1.56 4.11 10.52
N TYR A 19 -1.26 3.07 9.73
CA TYR A 19 -2.15 1.93 9.51
C TYR A 19 -2.07 0.84 10.58
N VAL A 20 -1.00 0.78 11.36
CA VAL A 20 -0.76 -0.29 12.32
C VAL A 20 -0.19 0.29 13.61
N SER A 21 -0.66 -0.20 14.75
CA SER A 21 -0.14 0.22 16.05
C SER A 21 1.29 -0.30 16.25
N GLN A 22 2.05 0.37 17.13
CA GLN A 22 3.39 -0.12 17.47
C GLN A 22 3.35 -1.52 18.11
N ALA A 23 2.34 -1.79 18.96
CA ALA A 23 2.17 -3.08 19.60
C ALA A 23 1.87 -4.21 18.59
N ASP A 24 1.04 -3.93 17.58
CA ASP A 24 0.75 -4.90 16.53
C ASP A 24 1.96 -5.15 15.63
N ALA A 25 2.74 -4.11 15.34
CA ALA A 25 4.01 -4.25 14.61
C ALA A 25 5.03 -5.07 15.42
N ASP A 26 5.14 -4.84 16.73
CA ASP A 26 5.99 -5.65 17.62
C ASP A 26 5.56 -7.12 17.59
N ALA A 27 4.25 -7.42 17.65
CA ALA A 27 3.74 -8.78 17.52
C ALA A 27 3.99 -9.40 16.13
N TYR A 28 3.90 -8.61 15.06
CA TYR A 28 4.21 -9.03 13.69
C TYR A 28 5.68 -9.47 13.55
N PHE A 29 6.60 -8.70 14.12
CA PHE A 29 8.03 -8.94 14.03
C PHE A 29 8.54 -9.98 15.03
N ALA A 30 7.92 -10.10 16.20
CA ALA A 30 8.21 -11.18 17.16
C ALA A 30 7.99 -12.56 16.53
N LYS A 31 6.88 -12.75 15.80
CA LYS A 31 6.59 -13.99 15.05
C LYS A 31 7.61 -14.30 13.95
N ARG A 32 8.39 -13.32 13.52
CA ARG A 32 9.43 -13.42 12.49
C ARG A 32 10.84 -13.41 13.06
N ASN A 33 10.98 -13.39 14.39
CA ASN A 33 12.26 -13.30 15.08
C ASN A 33 13.16 -12.17 14.54
N ASN A 34 12.57 -10.99 14.29
CA ASN A 34 13.30 -9.88 13.69
C ASN A 34 14.07 -9.07 14.75
N ALA A 35 15.38 -9.32 14.85
CA ALA A 35 16.25 -8.66 15.84
C ALA A 35 16.44 -7.15 15.59
N VAL A 36 16.40 -6.70 14.33
CA VAL A 36 16.56 -5.27 14.00
C VAL A 36 15.39 -4.47 14.54
N TRP A 37 14.16 -4.94 14.31
CA TRP A 37 12.98 -4.31 14.89
C TRP A 37 12.98 -4.40 16.41
N ALA A 38 13.32 -5.56 16.98
CA ALA A 38 13.36 -5.74 18.43
C ALA A 38 14.32 -4.77 19.13
N ALA A 39 15.46 -4.46 18.52
CA ALA A 39 16.47 -3.55 19.07
C ALA A 39 16.14 -2.06 18.87
N ALA A 40 15.21 -1.70 17.99
CA ALA A 40 14.88 -0.31 17.70
C ALA A 40 14.13 0.37 18.86
N ALA A 41 14.47 1.63 19.13
CA ALA A 41 13.79 2.45 20.12
C ALA A 41 12.32 2.73 19.73
N ALA A 42 11.45 2.94 20.72
CA ALA A 42 10.02 3.19 20.49
C ALA A 42 9.77 4.37 19.54
N ASP A 43 10.48 5.49 19.74
CA ASP A 43 10.34 6.67 18.87
C ASP A 43 10.80 6.39 17.43
N ALA A 44 11.85 5.57 17.25
CA ALA A 44 12.30 5.16 15.92
C ALA A 44 11.28 4.26 15.22
N LYS A 45 10.63 3.34 15.96
CA LYS A 45 9.54 2.51 15.44
C LYS A 45 8.34 3.36 15.04
N ALA A 46 7.95 4.32 15.87
CA ALA A 46 6.86 5.24 15.58
C ALA A 46 7.13 6.07 14.32
N ALA A 47 8.32 6.68 14.21
CA ALA A 47 8.72 7.41 13.01
C ALA A 47 8.74 6.53 11.74
N ALA A 48 9.24 5.29 11.86
CA ALA A 48 9.29 4.33 10.76
C ALA A 48 7.88 3.93 10.28
N LEU A 49 6.91 3.77 11.19
CA LEU A 49 5.52 3.47 10.84
C LEU A 49 4.85 4.64 10.11
N VAL A 50 5.12 5.88 10.53
CA VAL A 50 4.64 7.09 9.83
C VAL A 50 5.23 7.18 8.42
N ALA A 51 6.54 6.93 8.28
CA ALA A 51 7.22 6.92 6.99
C ALA A 51 6.67 5.82 6.06
N ALA A 52 6.46 4.62 6.59
CA ALA A 52 5.89 3.49 5.85
C ALA A 52 4.46 3.77 5.36
N THR A 53 3.63 4.34 6.23
CA THR A 53 2.25 4.73 5.90
C THR A 53 2.25 5.79 4.79
N SER A 54 3.06 6.83 4.95
CA SER A 54 3.22 7.89 3.95
C SER A 54 3.71 7.34 2.60
N TYR A 55 4.61 6.35 2.62
CA TYR A 55 5.09 5.70 1.41
C TYR A 55 3.95 4.98 0.68
N LEU A 56 3.14 4.19 1.40
CA LEU A 56 2.02 3.46 0.81
C LEU A 56 1.02 4.41 0.11
N ASP A 57 0.68 5.51 0.77
CA ASP A 57 -0.32 6.47 0.29
C ASP A 57 0.13 7.25 -0.93
N ARG A 58 1.42 7.59 -0.98
CA ARG A 58 2.01 8.32 -2.10
C ARG A 58 2.32 7.41 -3.28
N ARG A 59 2.84 6.20 -3.02
CA ARG A 59 3.39 5.31 -4.05
C ARG A 59 2.31 4.56 -4.84
N TYR A 60 1.19 4.23 -4.21
CA TYR A 60 0.20 3.34 -4.78
C TYR A 60 -1.12 4.05 -5.07
N LYS A 61 -1.85 3.53 -6.06
CA LYS A 61 -3.21 3.96 -6.39
C LYS A 61 -4.15 2.78 -6.16
N PHE A 62 -4.90 2.86 -5.07
CA PHE A 62 -5.79 1.81 -4.63
C PHE A 62 -7.14 1.87 -5.34
N LYS A 63 -7.73 0.70 -5.59
CA LYS A 63 -9.09 0.59 -6.12
C LYS A 63 -10.14 0.92 -5.05
N GLY A 64 -11.38 1.12 -5.49
CA GLY A 64 -12.48 1.51 -4.61
C GLY A 64 -12.38 2.98 -4.18
N TYR A 65 -13.25 3.36 -3.26
CA TYR A 65 -13.37 4.73 -2.76
C TYR A 65 -12.97 4.79 -1.28
N LYS A 66 -12.44 5.93 -0.84
CA LYS A 66 -12.28 6.21 0.59
C LYS A 66 -13.63 6.09 1.29
N VAL A 67 -13.66 5.60 2.52
CA VAL A 67 -14.90 5.49 3.32
C VAL A 67 -15.41 6.87 3.69
N SER A 68 -14.51 7.81 3.94
CA SER A 68 -14.80 9.21 4.22
C SER A 68 -13.95 10.12 3.33
N THR A 69 -14.50 11.23 2.86
CA THR A 69 -13.72 12.26 2.15
C THR A 69 -12.82 13.06 3.09
N ALA A 70 -13.09 13.02 4.40
CA ALA A 70 -12.31 13.71 5.42
C ALA A 70 -11.17 12.87 5.99
N GLN A 71 -11.11 11.57 5.68
CA GLN A 71 -10.07 10.69 6.24
C GLN A 71 -8.67 11.13 5.78
N ALA A 72 -7.69 11.05 6.67
CA ALA A 72 -6.31 11.46 6.41
C ALA A 72 -5.62 10.52 5.41
N LEU A 73 -5.80 9.21 5.60
CA LEU A 73 -5.05 8.19 4.86
C LEU A 73 -5.81 7.63 3.64
N GLU A 74 -5.15 6.86 2.77
CA GLU A 74 -5.79 6.21 1.62
C GLU A 74 -6.72 5.05 1.99
N TRP A 75 -6.48 4.39 3.11
CA TRP A 75 -7.37 3.40 3.73
C TRP A 75 -8.00 3.96 5.00
N PRO A 76 -9.19 3.50 5.40
CA PRO A 76 -10.01 2.42 4.83
C PRO A 76 -10.70 2.78 3.51
N ARG A 77 -11.15 1.76 2.78
CA ARG A 77 -11.85 1.92 1.48
C ARG A 77 -13.05 0.98 1.37
N THR A 78 -14.02 1.40 0.56
CA THR A 78 -15.21 0.65 0.17
C THR A 78 -15.11 0.25 -1.32
N PRO A 79 -15.64 -0.91 -1.74
CA PRO A 79 -15.61 -1.30 -3.15
C PRO A 79 -16.33 -0.27 -4.02
N ALA A 80 -15.90 -0.14 -5.28
CA ALA A 80 -16.57 0.76 -6.21
C ALA A 80 -18.06 0.42 -6.41
N VAL A 81 -18.38 -0.87 -6.44
CA VAL A 81 -19.76 -1.39 -6.55
C VAL A 81 -20.63 -1.09 -5.32
N ALA A 82 -20.03 -0.86 -4.16
CA ALA A 82 -20.77 -0.58 -2.92
C ALA A 82 -21.22 0.87 -2.81
N ASN A 83 -20.45 1.80 -3.38
CA ASN A 83 -20.83 3.21 -3.46
C ASN A 83 -21.71 3.53 -4.69
N ALA A 84 -21.78 2.62 -5.68
CA ALA A 84 -22.60 2.78 -6.87
C ALA A 84 -24.09 2.47 -6.63
N VAL A 85 -24.45 1.89 -5.48
CA VAL A 85 -25.83 1.61 -5.12
C VAL A 85 -26.50 2.90 -4.66
N ASP A 86 -26.95 3.72 -5.62
CA ASP A 86 -27.91 4.77 -5.33
C ASP A 86 -29.23 4.10 -4.89
N PRO A 87 -29.75 4.37 -3.67
CA PRO A 87 -31.01 3.80 -3.24
C PRO A 87 -32.19 4.16 -4.17
N ALA A 88 -32.07 5.22 -4.97
CA ALA A 88 -33.08 5.62 -5.96
C ALA A 88 -33.00 4.81 -7.27
N GLN A 89 -31.87 4.17 -7.60
CA GLN A 89 -31.74 3.36 -8.82
C GLN A 89 -32.19 1.91 -8.63
N ASN A 90 -32.48 1.49 -7.40
CA ASN A 90 -33.07 0.17 -7.12
C ASN A 90 -34.61 0.20 -7.18
N ALA A 91 -35.16 1.06 -8.05
CA ALA A 91 -36.60 1.18 -8.28
C ALA A 91 -37.12 -0.02 -9.07
N PHE A 92 -38.18 -0.64 -8.56
CA PHE A 92 -38.85 -1.80 -9.16
C PHE A 92 -39.48 -1.41 -10.51
N ASP A 93 -38.91 -1.87 -11.64
CA ASP A 93 -39.53 -1.74 -12.96
C ASP A 93 -40.60 -2.84 -13.15
N PRO A 94 -41.88 -2.48 -13.41
CA PRO A 94 -42.98 -3.44 -13.45
C PRO A 94 -43.16 -4.15 -14.82
N PHE A 95 -42.27 -3.99 -15.80
CA PHE A 95 -42.46 -4.54 -17.16
C PHE A 95 -41.42 -5.59 -17.59
N TRP A 96 -40.26 -5.69 -16.93
CA TRP A 96 -39.23 -6.68 -17.31
C TRP A 96 -38.56 -7.45 -16.15
N GLY A 97 -39.15 -7.43 -14.95
CA GLY A 97 -38.59 -8.12 -13.79
C GLY A 97 -37.32 -7.44 -13.27
N THR A 98 -37.11 -7.47 -11.96
CA THR A 98 -36.00 -6.82 -11.26
C THR A 98 -34.66 -7.03 -11.95
N TYR A 99 -34.17 -6.04 -12.69
CA TYR A 99 -32.75 -5.95 -12.98
C TYR A 99 -32.07 -5.43 -11.72
N SER A 100 -31.55 -6.34 -10.90
CA SER A 100 -30.55 -5.98 -9.91
C SER A 100 -29.28 -5.60 -10.66
N PHE A 101 -29.13 -4.33 -11.02
CA PHE A 101 -27.86 -3.80 -11.46
C PHE A 101 -26.97 -3.63 -10.21
N TYR A 102 -26.27 -4.70 -9.85
CA TYR A 102 -25.30 -4.78 -8.74
C TYR A 102 -25.89 -4.57 -7.33
N ALA A 103 -26.58 -5.59 -6.80
CA ALA A 103 -26.30 -5.90 -5.40
C ALA A 103 -24.80 -6.28 -5.33
N PRO A 104 -23.93 -5.49 -4.68
CA PRO A 104 -22.52 -5.83 -4.59
C PRO A 104 -22.42 -7.22 -3.96
N ASP A 105 -21.68 -8.13 -4.59
CA ASP A 105 -21.57 -9.46 -4.03
C ASP A 105 -20.98 -9.32 -2.60
N PRO A 106 -21.52 -10.06 -1.60
CA PRO A 106 -21.07 -9.92 -0.22
C PRO A 106 -19.57 -10.16 -0.03
N ASN A 107 -18.95 -10.90 -0.97
CA ASN A 107 -17.52 -11.21 -0.94
C ASN A 107 -16.65 -10.02 -1.38
N GLU A 108 -17.09 -9.18 -2.33
CA GLU A 108 -16.41 -7.97 -2.77
C GLU A 108 -16.42 -6.91 -1.67
N LEU A 109 -17.53 -6.78 -0.94
CA LEU A 109 -17.62 -5.95 0.26
C LEU A 109 -16.67 -6.44 1.36
N ALA A 110 -16.59 -7.75 1.57
CA ALA A 110 -15.71 -8.33 2.58
C ALA A 110 -14.21 -8.16 2.26
N LYS A 111 -13.82 -8.02 0.98
CA LYS A 111 -12.41 -7.89 0.56
C LYS A 111 -11.70 -6.65 1.12
N PHE A 112 -12.43 -5.57 1.40
CA PHE A 112 -11.85 -4.31 1.89
C PHE A 112 -12.14 -4.05 3.36
N LYS A 113 -12.63 -5.05 4.10
CA LYS A 113 -12.93 -4.90 5.52
C LYS A 113 -11.66 -4.58 6.30
N TRP A 114 -11.69 -3.45 7.02
CA TRP A 114 -10.61 -3.03 7.91
C TRP A 114 -10.56 -3.91 9.17
N PRO A 115 -9.36 -4.23 9.71
CA PRO A 115 -8.04 -3.97 9.14
C PRO A 115 -7.69 -4.92 7.99
N VAL A 116 -7.21 -4.36 6.87
CA VAL A 116 -6.77 -5.17 5.74
C VAL A 116 -5.37 -5.71 6.04
N LYS A 117 -5.29 -6.97 6.47
CA LYS A 117 -4.05 -7.60 6.93
C LYS A 117 -2.86 -7.39 5.97
N ARG A 118 -3.10 -7.49 4.65
CA ARG A 118 -2.05 -7.29 3.65
C ARG A 118 -1.49 -5.86 3.63
N ILE A 119 -2.32 -4.84 3.89
CA ILE A 119 -1.90 -3.44 3.98
C ILE A 119 -1.11 -3.22 5.28
N THR A 120 -1.57 -3.77 6.40
CA THR A 120 -0.86 -3.66 7.69
C THR A 120 0.46 -4.41 7.67
N ASP A 121 0.52 -5.60 7.06
CA ASP A 121 1.75 -6.37 6.86
C ASP A 121 2.73 -5.58 5.95
N ALA A 122 2.23 -4.99 4.84
CA ALA A 122 3.04 -4.18 3.95
C ALA A 122 3.60 -2.94 4.65
N CYS A 123 2.82 -2.29 5.50
CA CYS A 123 3.26 -1.19 6.36
C CYS A 123 4.38 -1.63 7.30
N CYS A 124 4.26 -2.81 7.93
CA CYS A 124 5.33 -3.36 8.76
C CYS A 124 6.61 -3.57 7.94
N GLU A 125 6.53 -4.27 6.80
CA GLU A 125 7.70 -4.54 5.94
C GLU A 125 8.40 -3.26 5.44
N LEU A 126 7.66 -2.18 5.19
CA LEU A 126 8.24 -0.88 4.87
C LEU A 126 8.85 -0.20 6.10
N ALA A 127 8.21 -0.29 7.27
CA ALA A 127 8.71 0.33 8.49
C ALA A 127 10.05 -0.27 8.89
N LEU A 128 10.23 -1.59 8.77
CA LEU A 128 11.53 -2.22 8.98
C LEU A 128 12.61 -1.64 8.07
N ARG A 129 12.29 -1.38 6.79
CA ARG A 129 13.24 -0.78 5.84
C ARG A 129 13.53 0.68 6.17
N ALA A 130 12.52 1.43 6.59
CA ALA A 130 12.65 2.83 7.01
C ALA A 130 13.58 3.00 8.23
N LEU A 131 13.77 1.96 9.05
CA LEU A 131 14.75 1.99 10.14
C LEU A 131 16.21 1.96 9.65
N THR A 132 16.45 1.46 8.43
CA THR A 132 17.79 1.21 7.90
C THR A 132 18.16 2.09 6.72
N THR A 133 17.18 2.49 5.93
CA THR A 133 17.35 3.18 4.65
C THR A 133 16.20 4.12 4.41
N ASP A 134 16.45 5.21 3.71
CA ASP A 134 15.37 6.09 3.24
C ASP A 134 14.48 5.34 2.25
N LEU A 135 13.17 5.44 2.44
CA LEU A 135 12.20 4.77 1.57
C LEU A 135 12.09 5.44 0.20
N TYR A 136 12.44 6.72 0.13
CA TYR A 136 12.50 7.53 -1.08
C TYR A 136 13.91 8.06 -1.27
N THR A 137 14.45 7.89 -2.47
CA THR A 137 15.75 8.47 -2.86
C THR A 137 15.50 9.72 -3.68
N ASP A 138 16.23 10.80 -3.40
CA ASP A 138 16.20 11.98 -4.28
C ASP A 138 16.84 11.61 -5.61
N GLU A 139 16.01 11.37 -6.62
CA GLU A 139 16.45 11.13 -8.00
C GLU A 139 16.46 12.43 -8.77
N SER A 140 17.66 12.88 -9.15
CA SER A 140 17.80 13.78 -10.29
C SER A 140 17.15 13.10 -11.51
N PRO A 141 16.49 13.84 -12.42
CA PRO A 141 16.01 13.29 -13.69
C PRO A 141 17.20 12.99 -14.61
N ASP A 142 18.04 12.03 -14.22
CA ASP A 142 19.23 11.61 -14.92
C ASP A 142 18.84 10.71 -16.09
N ARG A 143 18.50 11.35 -17.21
CA ARG A 143 18.46 10.70 -18.52
C ARG A 143 19.88 10.45 -19.02
N VAL A 144 20.64 9.60 -18.34
CA VAL A 144 21.96 9.16 -18.82
C VAL A 144 21.76 8.02 -19.82
N MET A 145 21.61 8.37 -21.11
CA MET A 145 21.34 7.39 -22.17
C MET A 145 22.58 6.58 -22.60
N GLN A 146 23.81 7.02 -22.28
CA GLN A 146 25.04 6.28 -22.58
C GLN A 146 26.26 6.90 -21.89
N LYS A 147 27.13 6.09 -21.28
CA LYS A 147 28.52 6.49 -20.97
C LYS A 147 29.46 5.37 -21.40
N THR A 148 30.23 5.62 -22.46
CA THR A 148 31.27 4.70 -22.92
C THR A 148 32.54 4.93 -22.10
N VAL A 149 33.06 3.87 -21.46
CA VAL A 149 34.37 3.88 -20.79
C VAL A 149 35.22 2.78 -21.43
N GLY A 150 36.06 3.14 -22.40
CA GLY A 150 36.97 2.21 -23.07
C GLY A 150 36.27 1.07 -23.85
N PRO A 151 36.97 -0.02 -24.18
CA PRO A 151 36.46 -1.07 -25.08
C PRO A 151 35.31 -1.92 -24.52
N ILE A 152 34.82 -1.65 -23.31
CA ILE A 152 33.68 -2.35 -22.71
C ILE A 152 32.43 -1.48 -22.85
N THR A 153 31.50 -1.90 -23.69
CA THR A 153 30.16 -1.31 -23.79
C THR A 153 29.25 -1.94 -22.74
N LYS A 154 28.89 -1.21 -21.68
CA LYS A 154 27.78 -1.60 -20.80
C LYS A 154 26.46 -1.12 -21.41
N ARG A 155 25.64 -2.04 -21.91
CA ARG A 155 24.25 -1.76 -22.31
C ARG A 155 23.33 -1.90 -21.10
N TYR A 156 22.90 -0.79 -20.50
CA TYR A 156 21.75 -0.80 -19.60
C TYR A 156 20.49 -0.80 -20.44
N PHE A 157 19.98 -1.99 -20.76
CA PHE A 157 18.58 -2.12 -21.16
C PHE A 157 17.75 -2.30 -19.91
N GLN A 158 17.23 -1.22 -19.34
CA GLN A 158 15.86 -1.26 -18.82
C GLN A 158 15.30 0.15 -18.78
N PHE A 159 14.14 0.33 -19.40
CA PHE A 159 13.29 1.45 -19.07
C PHE A 159 12.91 1.28 -17.59
N ASP A 160 13.60 1.97 -16.70
CA ASP A 160 13.19 2.04 -15.31
C ASP A 160 11.91 2.87 -15.26
N LYS A 161 10.77 2.20 -15.45
CA LYS A 161 9.42 2.77 -15.35
C LYS A 161 9.14 3.43 -13.98
N ASN A 162 10.10 3.40 -13.06
CA ASN A 162 10.04 3.91 -11.69
C ASN A 162 10.91 5.14 -11.43
N GLY A 163 11.57 5.71 -12.44
CA GLY A 163 12.38 6.92 -12.26
C GLY A 163 13.73 6.71 -11.56
N GLY A 164 14.05 5.48 -11.13
CA GLY A 164 15.25 5.13 -10.37
C GLY A 164 14.94 4.54 -8.98
N GLN A 165 13.71 4.72 -8.47
CA GLN A 165 13.35 4.35 -7.10
C GLN A 165 13.45 2.84 -6.83
N THR A 166 13.95 2.50 -5.64
CA THR A 166 13.99 1.11 -5.15
C THR A 166 12.60 0.50 -5.13
N ARG A 167 12.47 -0.72 -5.70
CA ARG A 167 11.24 -1.52 -5.65
C ARG A 167 11.27 -2.49 -4.48
N TYR A 168 10.20 -2.49 -3.70
CA TYR A 168 10.01 -3.42 -2.59
C TYR A 168 9.09 -4.57 -3.02
N ALA A 169 9.66 -5.61 -3.65
CA ALA A 169 8.89 -6.69 -4.28
C ALA A 169 7.86 -7.37 -3.35
N VAL A 170 8.20 -7.56 -2.06
CA VAL A 170 7.28 -8.12 -1.07
C VAL A 170 6.08 -7.20 -0.82
N VAL A 171 6.31 -5.89 -0.77
CA VAL A 171 5.27 -4.87 -0.58
C VAL A 171 4.37 -4.82 -1.81
N ASP A 172 4.98 -4.84 -3.00
CA ASP A 172 4.26 -4.91 -4.27
C ASP A 172 3.33 -6.13 -4.32
N ASP A 173 3.80 -7.32 -3.92
CA ASP A 173 2.98 -8.53 -3.87
C ASP A 173 1.82 -8.43 -2.87
N LEU A 174 2.10 -7.94 -1.66
CA LEU A 174 1.09 -7.77 -0.61
C LEU A 174 -0.01 -6.80 -1.06
N VAL A 175 0.36 -5.69 -1.69
CA VAL A 175 -0.54 -4.62 -2.10
C VAL A 175 -1.23 -4.92 -3.44
N SER A 176 -0.64 -5.76 -4.30
CA SER A 176 -1.12 -6.04 -5.67
C SER A 176 -2.63 -6.33 -5.80
N PRO A 177 -3.32 -7.05 -4.90
CA PRO A 177 -4.74 -7.33 -5.06
C PRO A 177 -5.64 -6.10 -4.91
N PHE A 178 -5.10 -4.99 -4.40
CA PHE A 178 -5.82 -3.75 -4.10
C PHE A 178 -5.50 -2.62 -5.09
N LEU A 179 -4.72 -2.88 -6.13
CA LEU A 179 -4.36 -1.90 -7.15
C LEU A 179 -5.25 -2.02 -8.40
N ASN A 180 -5.40 -0.92 -9.13
CA ASN A 180 -6.07 -0.93 -10.44
C ASN A 180 -5.17 -1.64 -11.47
N GLY A 181 -5.70 -2.69 -12.13
CA GLY A 181 -4.96 -3.48 -13.14
C GLY A 181 -4.21 -4.67 -12.53
N GLY A 182 -4.92 -5.78 -12.29
CA GLY A 182 -4.40 -7.03 -11.75
C GLY A 182 -3.54 -7.84 -12.73
N GLY A 183 -2.46 -7.25 -13.25
CA GLY A 183 -1.42 -7.99 -13.95
C GLY A 183 -0.55 -8.70 -12.93
N ARG A 184 -0.66 -10.04 -12.84
CA ARG A 184 0.29 -10.87 -12.09
C ARG A 184 1.71 -10.49 -12.53
N MET A 185 2.49 -9.96 -11.60
CA MET A 185 3.92 -9.70 -11.81
C MET A 185 4.59 -11.06 -12.00
N ASN A 186 4.97 -11.41 -13.23
CA ASN A 186 5.91 -12.51 -13.45
C ASN A 186 7.24 -12.08 -12.82
N ILE A 187 7.51 -12.60 -11.62
CA ILE A 187 8.84 -12.51 -11.01
C ILE A 187 9.76 -13.32 -11.93
N ALA A 188 10.47 -12.63 -12.81
CA ALA A 188 11.62 -13.21 -13.49
C ALA A 188 12.69 -13.42 -12.42
N MET A 189 12.64 -14.57 -11.77
CA MET A 189 13.71 -15.05 -10.91
C MET A 189 14.90 -15.29 -11.83
N GLY A 190 15.78 -14.29 -11.93
CA GLY A 190 17.06 -14.44 -12.62
C GLY A 190 17.79 -15.61 -11.98
N ARG A 191 17.84 -16.74 -12.68
CA ARG A 191 18.67 -17.86 -12.27
C ARG A 191 20.13 -17.39 -12.34
N SER A 192 20.80 -17.47 -11.20
CA SER A 192 22.26 -17.35 -11.04
C SER A 192 23.00 -18.37 -11.89
#